data_AF-A0A0L0FBL2-F1
#
_entry.id   AF-A0A0L0FBL2-F1
#
_cell.length_a   1.000
_cell.length_b   1.000
_cell.length_c   1.000
_cell.angle_alpha   90.00
_cell.angle_beta   90.00
_cell.angle_gamma   90.00
#
_symmetry.space_group_name_H-M   'P 1'
#
loop_
_entity.id
_entity.type
_entity.pdbx_description
1 polymer ?
#
loop_
_entity_poly.entity_id
_entity_poly.type
_entity_poly.pdbx_seq_one_letter_code
_entity_poly.pdbx_strand_id
1 'polypeptide(L)'
;MDNVETVSQAYNLLDPRGELDIILTDGQLYSYLLDISERRYCSENCKFIRDINLLGDFSDKHVAVTKLCEILALLNTYIYVGAPTPVNLPSDLIAGLRNIKISANSSCADWNTLYHLVLEARAYIRQLLGESGVLSKFERDPRVVRSIIERNIAEKMGLSMARRK
;
A
#
# COMPACT_ATOMS: atom_id res chain seq x y z
N MET A 1 17.99 25.96 17.55
CA MET A 1 16.60 26.03 17.05
C MET A 1 16.45 24.88 16.04
N ASP A 2 16.81 23.64 16.46
CA ASP A 2 17.45 22.68 15.53
C ASP A 2 16.80 21.28 15.50
N ASN A 3 15.61 21.11 16.09
CA ASN A 3 14.91 19.81 16.13
C ASN A 3 13.82 19.66 15.06
N VAL A 4 13.49 20.73 14.34
CA VAL A 4 12.43 20.72 13.31
C VAL A 4 12.99 20.38 11.94
N GLU A 5 14.24 20.77 11.64
CA GLU A 5 14.92 20.43 10.38
C GLU A 5 15.28 18.94 10.26
N THR A 6 15.49 18.25 11.38
CA THR A 6 15.87 16.82 11.40
C THR A 6 14.70 15.88 11.11
N VAL A 7 13.49 16.27 11.50
CA VAL A 7 12.25 15.53 11.17
C VAL A 7 11.89 15.77 9.70
N SER A 8 12.16 16.99 9.19
CA SER A 8 12.00 17.33 7.79
C SER A 8 12.95 16.52 6.90
N GLN A 9 14.25 16.43 7.20
CA GLN A 9 15.18 15.61 6.39
C GLN A 9 14.95 14.09 6.46
N ALA A 10 14.25 13.58 7.47
CA ALA A 10 13.95 12.15 7.58
C ALA A 10 12.74 11.71 6.73
N TYR A 11 11.90 12.65 6.28
CA TYR A 11 10.62 12.40 5.58
C TYR A 11 10.36 13.37 4.42
N ASN A 12 11.40 14.07 3.94
CA ASN A 12 11.22 15.15 2.97
C ASN A 12 10.72 14.61 1.62
N LEU A 13 9.39 14.72 1.48
CA LEU A 13 8.63 15.24 0.33
C LEU A 13 7.83 14.18 -0.45
N LEU A 14 6.66 13.83 0.10
CA LEU A 14 5.42 13.55 -0.66
C LEU A 14 5.41 12.36 -1.65
N ASP A 15 6.42 11.47 -1.57
CA ASP A 15 6.71 10.33 -2.45
C ASP A 15 7.12 10.65 -3.91
N PRO A 16 8.43 10.57 -4.19
CA PRO A 16 8.94 10.36 -5.54
C PRO A 16 9.69 9.02 -5.71
N ARG A 17 9.84 8.17 -4.68
CA ARG A 17 10.82 7.04 -4.67
C ARG A 17 10.49 5.78 -3.82
N GLY A 18 9.30 5.60 -3.22
CA GLY A 18 8.92 4.32 -2.59
C GLY A 18 8.79 4.28 -1.05
N GLU A 19 8.65 5.42 -0.38
CA GLU A 19 8.62 5.48 1.10
C GLU A 19 7.31 4.95 1.71
N LEU A 20 6.17 5.14 1.05
CA LEU A 20 4.91 4.54 1.48
C LEU A 20 5.01 3.01 1.54
N ASP A 21 5.73 2.39 0.61
CA ASP A 21 5.88 0.93 0.56
C ASP A 21 6.70 0.40 1.76
N ILE A 22 7.65 1.20 2.26
CA ILE A 22 8.38 0.91 3.51
C ILE A 22 7.41 0.99 4.70
N ILE A 23 6.59 2.03 4.78
CA ILE A 23 5.60 2.19 5.85
C ILE A 23 4.60 1.03 5.85
N LEU A 24 4.11 0.63 4.67
CA LEU A 24 3.12 -0.45 4.52
C LEU A 24 3.67 -1.84 4.87
N THR A 25 5.00 -2.03 4.80
CA THR A 25 5.66 -3.30 5.15
C THR A 25 6.15 -3.33 6.59
N ASP A 26 6.34 -2.18 7.24
CA ASP A 26 6.67 -2.10 8.66
C ASP A 26 5.43 -2.29 9.54
N GLY A 27 5.36 -3.38 10.30
CA GLY A 27 4.16 -3.73 11.07
C GLY A 27 3.70 -2.66 12.05
N GLN A 28 4.63 -1.94 12.70
CA GLN A 28 4.30 -0.89 13.65
C GLN A 28 3.85 0.38 12.92
N LEU A 29 4.63 0.85 11.94
CA LEU A 29 4.28 2.06 11.20
C LEU A 29 2.99 1.89 10.40
N TYR A 30 2.77 0.72 9.80
CA TYR A 30 1.51 0.38 9.16
C TYR A 30 0.32 0.49 10.13
N SER A 31 0.47 0.01 11.37
CA SER A 31 -0.61 0.08 12.37
C SER A 31 -0.98 1.53 12.70
N TYR A 32 0.00 2.43 12.77
CA TYR A 32 -0.24 3.86 12.98
C TYR A 32 -0.90 4.52 11.77
N LEU A 33 -0.42 4.19 10.55
CA LEU A 33 -1.03 4.66 9.31
C LEU A 33 -2.50 4.22 9.20
N LEU A 34 -2.79 2.98 9.58
CA LEU A 34 -4.13 2.41 9.51
C LEU A 34 -5.09 3.08 10.49
N ASP A 35 -4.69 3.28 11.74
CA ASP A 35 -5.50 4.00 12.74
C ASP A 35 -5.80 5.46 12.29
N ILE A 36 -4.83 6.12 11.66
CA ILE A 36 -5.02 7.47 11.12
C ILE A 36 -5.98 7.47 9.93
N SER A 37 -5.86 6.51 9.00
CA SER A 37 -6.74 6.42 7.83
C SER A 37 -8.16 5.98 8.21
N GLU A 38 -8.33 5.16 9.25
CA GLU A 38 -9.65 4.80 9.79
C GLU A 38 -10.39 6.02 10.33
N ARG A 39 -9.71 6.89 11.08
CA ARG A 39 -10.28 8.17 11.56
C ARG A 39 -10.57 9.18 10.43
N ARG A 40 -10.10 8.90 9.23
CA ARG A 40 -10.34 9.67 8.01
C ARG A 40 -11.28 8.96 7.03
N TYR A 41 -11.82 7.82 7.43
CA TYR A 41 -12.75 7.00 6.64
C TYR A 41 -12.18 6.60 5.27
N CYS A 42 -10.87 6.29 5.22
CA CYS A 42 -10.20 5.88 3.99
C CYS A 42 -9.16 4.77 4.21
N SER A 43 -9.39 3.90 5.19
CA SER A 43 -8.46 2.82 5.56
C SER A 43 -8.40 1.69 4.54
N GLU A 44 -9.46 1.51 3.76
CA GLU A 44 -9.52 0.63 2.60
C GLU A 44 -8.40 0.91 1.60
N ASN A 45 -8.03 2.19 1.42
CA ASN A 45 -6.96 2.58 0.51
C ASN A 45 -5.59 2.07 0.99
N CYS A 46 -5.32 2.15 2.29
CA CYS A 46 -4.09 1.62 2.88
C CYS A 46 -4.03 0.09 2.77
N LYS A 47 -5.14 -0.59 3.06
CA LYS A 47 -5.25 -2.06 2.98
C LYS A 47 -5.06 -2.55 1.56
N PHE A 48 -5.72 -1.91 0.59
CA PHE A 48 -5.60 -2.24 -0.82
C PHE A 48 -4.17 -2.13 -1.35
N ILE A 49 -3.47 -1.02 -1.09
CA ILE A 49 -2.07 -0.86 -1.54
C ILE A 49 -1.17 -1.93 -0.87
N ARG A 50 -1.37 -2.19 0.42
CA ARG A 50 -0.60 -3.23 1.13
C ARG A 50 -0.82 -4.61 0.53
N ASP A 51 -2.05 -4.99 0.25
CA ASP A 51 -2.37 -6.31 -0.28
C ASP A 51 -1.80 -6.50 -1.70
N ILE A 52 -1.80 -5.45 -2.54
CA ILE A 52 -1.12 -5.48 -3.84
C ILE A 52 0.40 -5.61 -3.65
N ASN A 53 1.00 -4.90 -2.71
CA ASN A 53 2.43 -5.01 -2.44
C ASN A 53 2.81 -6.43 -1.97
N LEU A 54 1.98 -7.06 -1.14
CA LEU A 54 2.18 -8.44 -0.68
C LEU A 54 1.98 -9.46 -1.80
N LEU A 55 1.06 -9.18 -2.72
CA LEU A 55 0.89 -9.98 -3.93
C LEU A 55 2.16 -9.96 -4.80
N GLY A 56 2.90 -8.86 -4.80
CA GLY A 56 4.18 -8.70 -5.51
C GLY A 56 4.01 -8.68 -7.03
N ASP A 57 5.11 -8.91 -7.76
CA ASP A 57 5.04 -8.99 -9.22
C ASP A 57 4.37 -10.29 -9.68
N PHE A 58 3.43 -10.17 -10.61
CA PHE A 58 2.72 -11.27 -11.27
C PHE A 58 2.54 -10.99 -12.77
N SER A 59 3.41 -10.17 -13.35
CA SER A 59 3.46 -9.96 -14.81
C SER A 59 3.75 -11.24 -15.59
N ASP A 60 4.52 -12.17 -15.01
CA ASP A 60 4.72 -13.50 -15.59
C ASP A 60 3.51 -14.41 -15.35
N LYS A 61 3.00 -15.03 -16.42
CA LYS A 61 1.82 -15.91 -16.34
C LYS A 61 2.02 -17.07 -15.37
N HIS A 62 3.19 -17.71 -15.32
CA HIS A 62 3.40 -18.84 -14.43
C HIS A 62 3.31 -18.40 -12.96
N VAL A 63 3.87 -17.25 -12.63
CA VAL A 63 3.74 -16.62 -11.30
C VAL A 63 2.29 -16.19 -11.02
N ALA A 64 1.60 -15.65 -12.02
CA ALA A 64 0.21 -15.22 -11.86
C ALA A 64 -0.74 -16.40 -11.59
N VAL A 65 -0.51 -17.53 -12.27
CA VAL A 65 -1.29 -18.75 -12.05
C VAL A 65 -1.07 -19.31 -10.64
N THR A 66 0.15 -19.29 -10.11
CA THR A 66 0.39 -19.75 -8.73
C THR A 66 -0.25 -18.85 -7.68
N LYS A 67 -0.44 -17.57 -8.00
CA LYS A 67 -1.09 -16.57 -7.15
C LYS A 67 -2.58 -16.33 -7.48
N LEU A 68 -3.19 -17.16 -8.32
CA LEU A 68 -4.54 -16.93 -8.84
C LEU A 68 -5.56 -16.76 -7.71
N CYS A 69 -5.47 -17.56 -6.65
CA CYS A 69 -6.36 -17.48 -5.51
C CYS A 69 -6.25 -16.14 -4.77
N GLU A 70 -5.02 -15.68 -4.53
CA GLU A 70 -4.72 -14.41 -3.88
C GLU A 70 -5.21 -13.22 -4.73
N ILE A 71 -5.00 -13.28 -6.04
CA ILE A 71 -5.49 -12.28 -7.00
C ILE A 71 -7.01 -12.20 -6.95
N LEU A 72 -7.71 -13.35 -7.03
CA LEU A 72 -9.16 -13.38 -6.97
C LEU A 72 -9.68 -12.91 -5.61
N ALA A 73 -9.02 -13.26 -4.50
CA ALA A 73 -9.37 -12.77 -3.17
C ALA A 73 -9.25 -11.25 -3.08
N LEU A 74 -8.18 -10.66 -3.63
CA LEU A 74 -8.00 -9.21 -3.70
C LEU A 74 -9.12 -8.53 -4.50
N LEU A 75 -9.43 -9.03 -5.70
CA LEU A 75 -10.51 -8.47 -6.53
C LEU A 75 -11.88 -8.57 -5.85
N ASN A 76 -12.18 -9.69 -5.18
CA ASN A 76 -13.41 -9.85 -4.41
C ASN A 76 -13.48 -8.91 -3.19
N THR A 77 -12.35 -8.63 -2.55
CA THR A 77 -12.31 -7.80 -1.33
C THR A 77 -12.53 -6.32 -1.63
N TYR A 78 -12.02 -5.83 -2.77
CA TYR A 78 -11.90 -4.39 -3.06
C TYR A 78 -12.63 -3.92 -4.32
N ILE A 79 -12.86 -4.78 -5.31
CA ILE A 79 -13.22 -4.35 -6.68
C ILE A 79 -14.61 -4.80 -7.11
N TYR A 80 -14.93 -6.08 -6.94
CA TYR A 80 -16.17 -6.65 -7.47
C TYR A 80 -17.42 -6.07 -6.79
N VAL A 81 -18.56 -6.27 -7.47
CA VAL A 81 -19.86 -5.77 -6.96
C VAL A 81 -20.16 -6.46 -5.63
N GLY A 82 -20.49 -5.67 -4.61
CA GLY A 82 -20.70 -6.18 -3.25
C GLY A 82 -19.42 -6.46 -2.48
N ALA A 83 -18.26 -5.97 -2.95
CA ALA A 83 -17.00 -6.04 -2.24
C ALA A 83 -17.17 -5.53 -0.78
N PRO A 84 -16.64 -6.26 0.23
CA PRO A 84 -16.79 -5.88 1.63
C PRO A 84 -16.03 -4.60 1.99
N THR A 85 -14.94 -4.30 1.27
CA THR A 85 -14.07 -3.14 1.53
C THR A 85 -13.79 -2.40 0.22
N PRO A 86 -14.82 -1.85 -0.45
CA PRO A 86 -14.65 -1.35 -1.81
C PRO A 86 -13.74 -0.12 -1.83
N VAL A 87 -12.79 -0.06 -2.76
CA VAL A 87 -11.99 1.14 -3.02
C VAL A 87 -12.66 2.03 -4.06
N ASN A 88 -12.49 3.35 -3.92
CA ASN A 88 -13.00 4.31 -4.89
C ASN A 88 -12.05 4.43 -6.09
N LEU A 89 -12.48 3.97 -7.26
CA LEU A 89 -11.71 4.00 -8.51
C LEU A 89 -12.50 4.70 -9.62
N PRO A 90 -11.82 5.26 -10.64
CA PRO A 90 -12.49 5.78 -11.84
C PRO A 90 -13.34 4.70 -12.50
N SER A 91 -14.48 5.10 -13.07
CA SER A 91 -15.47 4.18 -13.64
C SER A 91 -14.90 3.28 -14.74
N ASP A 92 -14.01 3.80 -15.59
CA ASP A 92 -13.39 3.02 -16.66
C ASP A 92 -12.44 1.95 -16.11
N LEU A 93 -11.67 2.30 -15.07
CA LEU A 93 -10.71 1.39 -14.44
C LEU A 93 -11.41 0.27 -13.66
N ILE A 94 -12.45 0.62 -12.88
CA ILE A 94 -13.23 -0.39 -12.14
C ILE A 94 -14.01 -1.30 -13.11
N ALA A 95 -14.51 -0.76 -14.22
CA ALA A 95 -15.15 -1.57 -15.26
C ALA A 95 -14.16 -2.52 -15.92
N GLY A 96 -12.95 -2.05 -16.26
CA GLY A 96 -11.89 -2.88 -16.81
C GLY A 96 -11.53 -4.06 -15.89
N LEU A 97 -11.31 -3.78 -14.60
CA LEU A 97 -11.02 -4.83 -13.61
C LEU A 97 -12.18 -5.79 -13.37
N ARG A 98 -13.44 -5.34 -13.48
CA ARG A 98 -14.63 -6.20 -13.31
C ARG A 98 -14.90 -7.09 -14.51
N ASN A 99 -14.56 -6.63 -15.71
CA ASN A 99 -14.85 -7.35 -16.95
C ASN A 99 -13.82 -8.43 -17.27
N ILE A 100 -12.63 -8.37 -16.67
CA ILE A 100 -11.57 -9.33 -16.94
C ILE A 100 -11.85 -10.66 -16.22
N LYS A 101 -12.10 -11.71 -17.02
CA LYS A 101 -12.34 -13.07 -16.52
C LYS A 101 -11.06 -13.88 -16.60
N ILE A 102 -10.33 -13.92 -15.49
CA ILE A 102 -9.07 -14.65 -15.39
C ILE A 102 -9.26 -16.05 -14.80
N SER A 103 -8.54 -17.01 -15.37
CA SER A 103 -8.42 -18.40 -14.92
C SER A 103 -7.00 -18.91 -15.22
N ALA A 104 -6.65 -20.09 -14.71
CA ALA A 104 -5.36 -20.72 -15.01
C ALA A 104 -5.10 -20.91 -16.53
N ASN A 105 -6.17 -21.06 -17.31
CA ASN A 105 -6.12 -21.27 -18.75
C ASN A 105 -6.11 -19.98 -19.57
N SER A 106 -6.29 -18.82 -18.95
CA SER A 106 -6.31 -17.52 -19.64
C SER A 106 -5.00 -17.24 -20.37
N SER A 107 -5.08 -16.41 -21.41
CA SER A 107 -3.92 -16.10 -22.25
C SER A 107 -2.91 -15.23 -21.50
N CYS A 108 -1.65 -15.20 -21.97
CA CYS A 108 -0.65 -14.29 -21.42
C CYS A 108 -1.08 -12.82 -21.55
N ALA A 109 -1.78 -12.47 -22.64
CA ALA A 109 -2.30 -11.13 -22.85
C ALA A 109 -3.36 -10.74 -21.80
N ASP A 110 -4.24 -11.66 -21.42
CA ASP A 110 -5.24 -11.40 -20.38
C ASP A 110 -4.57 -11.15 -19.02
N TRP A 111 -3.57 -11.97 -18.67
CA TRP A 111 -2.81 -11.82 -17.43
C TRP A 111 -2.05 -10.49 -17.38
N ASN A 112 -1.39 -10.11 -18.47
CA ASN A 112 -0.71 -8.81 -18.58
C ASN A 112 -1.70 -7.65 -18.45
N THR A 113 -2.88 -7.77 -19.08
CA THR A 113 -3.93 -6.75 -18.99
C THR A 113 -4.40 -6.59 -17.54
N LEU A 114 -4.66 -7.69 -16.83
CA LEU A 114 -5.03 -7.65 -15.42
C LEU A 114 -3.92 -6.99 -14.58
N TYR A 115 -2.67 -7.40 -14.78
CA TYR A 115 -1.52 -6.85 -14.08
C TYR A 115 -1.42 -5.33 -14.23
N HIS A 116 -1.51 -4.82 -15.47
CA HIS A 116 -1.46 -3.39 -15.73
C HIS A 116 -2.63 -2.63 -15.09
N LEU A 117 -3.86 -3.16 -15.17
CA LEU A 117 -5.02 -2.54 -14.53
C LEU A 117 -4.88 -2.50 -13.00
N VAL A 118 -4.32 -3.55 -12.38
CA VAL A 118 -4.06 -3.58 -10.93
C VAL A 118 -3.00 -2.54 -10.55
N LEU A 119 -1.93 -2.40 -11.34
CA LEU A 119 -0.92 -1.37 -11.12
C LEU A 119 -1.46 0.05 -11.27
N GLU A 120 -2.31 0.28 -12.28
CA GLU A 120 -2.98 1.57 -12.49
C GLU A 120 -3.91 1.90 -11.31
N ALA A 121 -4.68 0.92 -10.82
CA ALA A 121 -5.52 1.09 -9.64
C ALA A 121 -4.69 1.38 -8.39
N ARG A 122 -3.57 0.68 -8.19
CA ARG A 122 -2.64 0.97 -7.09
C ARG A 122 -2.12 2.41 -7.16
N ALA A 123 -1.69 2.86 -8.35
CA ALA A 123 -1.18 4.21 -8.54
C ALA A 123 -2.26 5.27 -8.24
N TYR A 124 -3.48 5.05 -8.71
CA TYR A 124 -4.60 5.94 -8.43
C TYR A 124 -4.94 6.02 -6.94
N ILE A 125 -5.06 4.88 -6.26
CA ILE A 125 -5.34 4.85 -4.81
C ILE A 125 -4.21 5.48 -4.00
N ARG A 126 -2.96 5.33 -4.44
CA ARG A 126 -1.81 6.01 -3.83
C ARG A 126 -1.93 7.52 -3.95
N GLN A 127 -2.32 8.03 -5.11
CA GLN A 127 -2.58 9.46 -5.31
C GLN A 127 -3.71 9.95 -4.38
N LEU A 128 -4.85 9.23 -4.34
CA LEU A 128 -5.95 9.57 -3.43
C LEU A 128 -5.53 9.59 -1.96
N LEU A 129 -4.68 8.66 -1.54
CA LEU A 129 -4.16 8.64 -0.18
C LEU A 129 -3.28 9.87 0.11
N GLY A 130 -2.49 10.32 -0.86
CA GLY A 130 -1.75 11.58 -0.78
C GLY A 130 -2.68 12.79 -0.61
N GLU A 131 -3.75 12.86 -1.40
CA GLU A 131 -4.73 13.95 -1.37
C GLU A 131 -5.62 13.96 -0.11
N SER A 132 -5.80 12.80 0.55
CA SER A 132 -6.64 12.66 1.75
C SER A 132 -6.11 13.39 3.00
N GLY A 133 -4.83 13.80 2.97
CA GLY A 133 -4.10 14.35 4.11
C GLY A 133 -3.73 13.33 5.18
N VAL A 134 -3.95 12.02 4.94
CA VAL A 134 -3.52 10.95 5.86
C VAL A 134 -2.02 10.97 6.06
N LEU A 135 -1.23 11.05 4.98
CA LEU A 135 0.23 11.04 5.06
C LEU A 135 0.75 12.25 5.85
N SER A 136 0.22 13.45 5.62
CA SER A 136 0.58 14.64 6.38
C SER A 136 0.23 14.55 7.87
N LYS A 137 -0.85 13.83 8.22
CA LYS A 137 -1.19 13.55 9.63
C LYS A 137 -0.27 12.49 10.23
N PHE A 138 0.08 11.46 9.46
CA PHE A 138 0.98 10.40 9.85
C PHE A 138 2.36 10.94 10.22
N GLU A 139 2.96 11.78 9.39
CA GLU A 139 4.26 12.41 9.64
C GLU A 139 4.29 13.25 10.93
N ARG A 140 3.14 13.80 11.33
CA ARG A 140 2.99 14.65 12.51
C ARG A 140 2.49 13.89 13.75
N ASP A 141 2.17 12.61 13.62
CA ASP A 141 1.64 11.82 14.73
C ASP A 141 2.75 11.61 15.79
N PRO A 142 2.53 11.98 17.07
CA PRO A 142 3.56 11.85 18.10
C PRO A 142 4.07 10.42 18.29
N ARG A 143 3.24 9.40 18.00
CA ARG A 143 3.63 7.98 18.09
C ARG A 143 4.61 7.62 16.98
N VAL A 144 4.37 8.13 15.78
CA VAL A 144 5.26 7.95 14.62
C VAL A 144 6.60 8.61 14.91
N VAL A 145 6.60 9.90 15.24
CA VAL A 145 7.82 10.67 15.56
C VAL A 145 8.64 9.99 16.66
N ARG A 146 7.98 9.57 17.74
CA ARG A 146 8.66 8.86 18.84
C ARG A 146 9.28 7.54 18.38
N SER A 147 8.53 6.72 17.63
CA SER A 147 9.02 5.43 17.13
C SER A 147 10.26 5.58 16.25
N ILE A 148 10.29 6.60 15.38
CA ILE A 148 11.44 6.89 14.52
C ILE A 148 12.66 7.33 15.35
N ILE A 149 12.46 8.23 16.32
CA ILE A 149 13.54 8.70 17.21
C ILE A 149 14.14 7.53 18.00
N GLU A 150 13.29 6.68 18.60
CA GLU A 150 13.72 5.51 19.37
C GLU A 150 14.54 4.54 18.50
N ARG A 151 14.10 4.28 17.26
CA ARG A 151 14.84 3.42 16.32
C ARG A 151 16.20 4.02 15.94
N ASN A 152 16.25 5.32 15.62
CA ASN A 152 17.50 6.01 15.28
C ASN A 152 18.50 6.01 16.44
N ILE A 153 18.03 6.14 17.69
CA ILE A 153 18.88 6.03 18.88
C ILE A 153 19.40 4.60 19.02
N ALA A 154 18.54 3.59 18.89
CA ALA A 154 18.93 2.19 19.00
C ALA A 154 19.97 1.79 17.94
N GLU A 155 19.81 2.24 16.70
CA GLU A 155 20.78 2.02 15.62
C GLU A 155 22.13 2.67 15.93
N LYS A 156 22.14 3.94 16.37
CA LYS A 156 23.38 4.64 16.77
C LYS A 156 24.10 3.99 17.94
N MET A 157 23.36 3.34 18.84
CA MET A 157 23.94 2.61 19.97
C MET A 157 24.34 1.17 19.62
N GLY A 158 24.21 0.74 18.36
CA GLY A 158 24.54 -0.63 17.94
C GLY A 158 23.60 -1.68 18.53
N LEU A 159 22.44 -1.27 19.05
CA LEU A 159 21.46 -2.12 19.71
C LEU A 159 20.42 -2.69 18.75
N SER A 160 20.69 -2.68 17.43
CA SER A 160 19.78 -3.15 16.39
C SER A 160 19.18 -4.50 16.76
N MET A 161 17.94 -4.48 17.26
CA MET A 161 17.20 -5.68 17.61
C MET A 161 16.97 -6.47 16.33
N ALA A 162 17.61 -7.64 16.25
CA ALA A 162 17.33 -8.66 15.26
C ALA A 162 15.81 -8.87 15.20
N ARG A 163 15.18 -8.41 14.10
CA ARG A 163 13.77 -8.65 13.83
C ARG A 163 13.55 -10.16 13.83
N ARG A 164 12.88 -10.68 14.86
CA ARG A 164 12.41 -12.08 14.88
C ARG A 164 11.46 -12.25 13.69
N LYS A 165 11.81 -13.19 12.82
CA LYS A 165 10.98 -13.71 11.73
C LYS A 165 9.68 -14.28 12.25
#